data_AF-A0A3A9SDV9-F1
#
_entry.id   AF-A0A3A9SDV9-F1
#
_cell.length_a   1.000
_cell.length_b   1.000
_cell.length_c   1.000
_cell.angle_alpha   90.00
_cell.angle_beta   90.00
_cell.angle_gamma   90.00
#
_symmetry.space_group_name_H-M   'P 1'
#
loop_
_entity.id
_entity.type
_entity.pdbx_description
1 polymer ?
#
loop_
_entity_poly.entity_id
_entity_poly.type
_entity_poly.pdbx_seq_one_letter_code
_entity_poly.pdbx_strand_id
1 'polypeptide(L)'
;MDFAMNKTRKIKEIIGKVLAEKGFKYIRCERRLIWTFGRKIEDVEQEVYIQQQDYLEDDYKLMFWSSAKGNGMKEIGAILPEYENKEYWRAETDAEFIDVMEFFATFIRKHGFDLLEDMLTEKPDSFETPERKQYFKEHRKELAAKYDAIYHIIGNGTPLEQLNHIDDVLYENRIAEETPEEIERINELWLGMAAILVEMVLDFQGDAKVAYDTYRVEIQFKTSESDIMPIFIVVQAWGDYHFNNDRTQNVVWAMARSTVTYKL
;
A
#
# COMPACT_ATOMS: atom_id res chain seq x y z
N MET A 1 43.17 -3.70 -16.01
CA MET A 1 42.40 -3.84 -14.75
C MET A 1 41.26 -2.86 -14.92
N ASP A 2 40.14 -3.32 -15.48
CA ASP A 2 38.98 -2.46 -15.69
C ASP A 2 38.38 -2.13 -14.34
N PHE A 3 38.28 -0.83 -14.04
CA PHE A 3 37.60 -0.37 -12.86
C PHE A 3 36.10 -0.61 -13.07
N ALA A 4 35.50 -1.42 -12.20
CA ALA A 4 34.06 -1.65 -12.21
C ALA A 4 33.28 -0.33 -12.27
N MET A 5 32.28 -0.26 -13.14
CA MET A 5 31.51 0.96 -13.38
C MET A 5 30.83 1.47 -12.10
N ASN A 6 30.92 2.79 -11.89
CA ASN A 6 30.17 3.43 -10.81
C ASN A 6 28.69 3.58 -11.21
N LYS A 7 27.87 2.58 -10.86
CA LYS A 7 26.41 2.52 -11.13
C LYS A 7 25.70 3.81 -10.70
N THR A 8 25.99 4.34 -9.51
CA THR A 8 25.39 5.59 -9.01
C THR A 8 25.66 6.78 -9.93
N ARG A 9 26.90 6.93 -10.39
CA ARG A 9 27.26 8.00 -11.32
C ARG A 9 26.47 7.87 -12.63
N LYS A 10 26.37 6.65 -13.15
CA LYS A 10 25.66 6.40 -14.42
C LYS A 10 24.16 6.61 -14.33
N ILE A 11 23.52 6.18 -13.24
CA ILE A 11 22.12 6.48 -12.97
C ILE A 11 21.88 8.00 -12.94
N LYS A 12 22.75 8.77 -12.27
CA LYS A 12 22.65 10.24 -12.28
C LYS A 12 22.86 10.84 -13.67
N GLU A 13 23.83 10.34 -14.43
CA GLU A 13 24.13 10.81 -15.80
C GLU A 13 22.96 10.55 -16.77
N ILE A 14 22.33 9.37 -16.69
CA ILE A 14 21.28 8.94 -17.62
C ILE A 14 19.90 9.37 -17.11
N ILE A 15 19.45 8.80 -15.98
CA ILE A 15 18.13 9.04 -15.39
C ILE A 15 18.04 10.45 -14.80
N GLY A 16 19.05 10.85 -14.03
CA GLY A 16 19.05 12.16 -13.38
C GLY A 16 18.98 13.32 -14.37
N LYS A 17 19.61 13.19 -15.55
CA LYS A 17 19.52 14.19 -16.62
C LYS A 17 18.10 14.31 -17.19
N VAL A 18 17.42 13.19 -17.41
CA VAL A 18 16.02 13.19 -17.87
C VAL A 18 15.13 13.85 -16.82
N LEU A 19 15.20 13.39 -15.57
CA LEU A 19 14.35 13.87 -14.48
C LEU A 19 14.57 15.36 -14.16
N ALA A 20 15.80 15.87 -14.32
CA ALA A 20 16.11 17.28 -14.13
C ALA A 20 15.30 18.22 -15.05
N GLU A 21 14.85 17.76 -16.23
CA GLU A 21 13.99 18.53 -17.14
C GLU A 21 12.66 18.91 -16.50
N LYS A 22 12.22 18.17 -15.48
CA LYS A 22 10.97 18.39 -14.73
C LYS A 22 11.21 18.80 -13.28
N GLY A 23 12.43 19.25 -12.96
CA GLY A 23 12.79 19.82 -11.65
C GLY A 23 13.15 18.80 -10.56
N PHE A 24 13.21 17.51 -10.88
CA PHE A 24 13.67 16.49 -9.94
C PHE A 24 15.16 16.62 -9.64
N LYS A 25 15.52 16.28 -8.40
CA LYS A 25 16.91 16.23 -7.94
C LYS A 25 17.20 14.88 -7.33
N TYR A 26 18.45 14.43 -7.47
CA TYR A 26 18.91 13.25 -6.75
C TYR A 26 18.92 13.53 -5.25
N ILE A 27 18.27 12.67 -4.46
CA ILE A 27 18.18 12.79 -3.01
C ILE A 27 19.28 11.94 -2.37
N ARG A 28 19.22 10.62 -2.56
CA ARG A 28 20.11 9.66 -1.90
C ARG A 28 20.16 8.31 -2.60
N CYS A 29 21.09 7.48 -2.16
CA CYS A 29 21.09 6.06 -2.45
C CYS A 29 21.01 5.29 -1.13
N GLU A 30 19.89 4.62 -0.89
CA GLU A 30 19.68 3.81 0.30
C GLU A 30 20.26 2.42 0.09
N ARG A 31 21.05 1.97 1.08
CA ARG A 31 21.65 0.62 1.09
C ARG A 31 22.42 0.27 -0.19
N ARG A 32 22.85 1.25 -0.99
CA ARG A 32 23.47 1.02 -2.31
C ARG A 32 22.58 0.27 -3.32
N LEU A 33 21.28 0.16 -3.06
CA LEU A 33 20.32 -0.59 -3.86
C LEU A 33 19.21 0.30 -4.43
N ILE A 34 18.84 1.37 -3.73
CA ILE A 34 17.71 2.22 -4.11
C ILE A 34 18.22 3.63 -4.37
N TRP A 35 18.13 4.12 -5.60
CA TRP A 35 18.46 5.49 -5.97
C TRP A 35 17.19 6.32 -6.07
N THR A 36 17.08 7.33 -5.22
CA THR A 36 15.89 8.18 -5.14
C THR A 36 16.13 9.54 -5.78
N PHE A 37 15.23 9.94 -6.65
CA PHE A 37 15.10 11.29 -7.17
C PHE A 37 13.77 11.86 -6.73
N GLY A 38 13.73 13.11 -6.30
CA GLY A 38 12.48 13.74 -5.88
C GLY A 38 12.33 15.18 -6.31
N ARG A 39 11.07 15.61 -6.36
CA ARG A 39 10.66 17.01 -6.50
C ARG A 39 9.50 17.29 -5.55
N LYS A 40 9.23 18.57 -5.33
CA LYS A 40 8.04 19.03 -4.63
C LYS A 40 7.34 20.05 -5.52
N ILE A 41 6.04 19.86 -5.73
CA ILE A 41 5.16 20.80 -6.44
C ILE A 41 4.06 21.15 -5.43
N GLU A 42 4.01 22.42 -5.03
CA GLU A 42 3.15 22.87 -3.93
C GLU A 42 3.37 22.02 -2.67
N ASP A 43 2.34 21.35 -2.17
CA ASP A 43 2.40 20.46 -1.00
C ASP A 43 2.57 18.98 -1.37
N VAL A 44 2.68 18.65 -2.65
CA VAL A 44 2.84 17.27 -3.15
C VAL A 44 4.31 16.95 -3.41
N GLU A 45 4.81 15.94 -2.72
CA GLU A 45 6.13 15.35 -2.95
C GLU A 45 6.00 14.21 -3.96
N GLN A 46 6.94 14.13 -4.89
CA GLN A 46 7.00 13.06 -5.87
C GLN A 46 8.39 12.49 -5.94
N GLU A 47 8.47 11.17 -6.04
CA GLU A 47 9.73 10.44 -6.09
C GLU A 47 9.74 9.45 -7.26
N VAL A 48 10.93 9.30 -7.84
CA VAL A 48 11.25 8.27 -8.82
C VAL A 48 12.40 7.46 -8.27
N TYR A 49 12.21 6.14 -8.24
CA TYR A 49 13.18 5.20 -7.71
C TYR A 49 13.72 4.32 -8.81
N ILE A 50 15.03 4.12 -8.79
CA ILE A 50 15.67 2.96 -9.41
C ILE A 50 16.03 2.02 -8.26
N GLN A 51 15.55 0.79 -8.29
CA GLN A 51 15.85 -0.21 -7.27
C GLN A 51 16.54 -1.41 -7.90
N GLN A 52 17.64 -1.86 -7.30
CA GLN A 52 18.21 -3.18 -7.50
C GLN A 52 17.56 -4.18 -6.53
N GLN A 53 17.22 -5.37 -7.00
CA GLN A 53 16.48 -6.38 -6.23
C GLN A 53 17.22 -6.75 -4.93
N ASP A 54 18.49 -7.13 -5.04
CA ASP A 54 19.40 -7.29 -3.89
C ASP A 54 20.87 -7.05 -4.28
N TYR A 55 21.81 -7.33 -3.37
CA TYR A 55 23.26 -7.13 -3.61
C TYR A 55 23.92 -8.18 -4.52
N LEU A 56 23.28 -9.33 -4.70
CA LEU A 56 23.77 -10.49 -5.46
C LEU A 56 23.13 -10.57 -6.84
N GLU A 57 21.98 -9.94 -7.02
CA GLU A 57 21.19 -9.93 -8.24
C GLU A 57 21.36 -8.61 -8.98
N ASP A 58 21.64 -8.69 -10.28
CA ASP A 58 21.72 -7.54 -11.16
C ASP A 58 20.38 -7.26 -11.85
N ASP A 59 19.30 -7.30 -11.07
CA ASP A 59 17.93 -7.09 -11.51
C ASP A 59 17.44 -5.73 -11.01
N TYR A 60 16.97 -4.88 -11.94
CA TYR A 60 16.59 -3.50 -11.66
C TYR A 60 15.14 -3.22 -11.99
N LYS A 61 14.51 -2.32 -11.23
CA LYS A 61 13.17 -1.80 -11.53
C LYS A 61 13.08 -0.29 -11.38
N LEU A 62 12.10 0.28 -12.06
CA LEU A 62 11.74 1.69 -12.05
C LEU A 62 10.37 1.85 -11.39
N MET A 63 10.30 2.73 -10.39
CA MET A 63 9.06 2.99 -9.66
C MET A 63 8.81 4.49 -9.51
N PHE A 64 7.54 4.88 -9.47
CA PHE A 64 7.07 6.24 -9.30
C PHE A 64 6.15 6.32 -8.09
N TRP A 65 6.34 7.35 -7.26
CA TRP A 65 5.54 7.59 -6.07
C TRP A 65 5.15 9.06 -5.96
N SER A 66 4.02 9.31 -5.30
CA SER A 66 3.54 10.62 -4.96
C SER A 66 2.95 10.60 -3.55
N SER A 67 3.14 11.70 -2.81
CA SER A 67 2.48 11.92 -1.53
C SER A 67 1.00 12.26 -1.69
N ALA A 68 0.53 12.60 -2.90
CA ALA A 68 -0.88 12.73 -3.20
C ALA A 68 -1.56 11.36 -3.07
N LYS A 69 -2.52 11.28 -2.16
CA LYS A 69 -3.06 10.02 -1.66
C LYS A 69 -3.88 9.29 -2.73
N GLY A 70 -3.98 7.96 -2.59
CA GLY A 70 -4.71 7.10 -3.53
C GLY A 70 -3.98 6.76 -4.83
N ASN A 71 -2.80 7.33 -5.09
CA ASN A 71 -2.01 6.97 -6.27
C ASN A 71 -1.25 5.64 -6.11
N GLY A 72 -0.75 5.35 -4.90
CA GLY A 72 0.12 4.20 -4.64
C GLY A 72 1.47 4.28 -5.35
N MET A 73 2.26 3.21 -5.27
CA MET A 73 3.46 3.04 -6.09
C MET A 73 3.05 2.61 -7.50
N LYS A 74 3.67 3.19 -8.53
CA LYS A 74 3.47 2.79 -9.93
C LYS A 74 4.75 2.24 -10.52
N GLU A 75 4.63 1.13 -11.22
CA GLU A 75 5.73 0.46 -11.93
C GLU A 75 5.40 0.34 -13.42
N ILE A 76 6.37 -0.02 -14.25
CA ILE A 76 6.22 -0.10 -15.71
C ILE A 76 5.05 -1.00 -16.13
N GLY A 77 4.89 -2.17 -15.51
CA GLY A 77 3.82 -3.12 -15.84
C GLY A 77 2.40 -2.61 -15.55
N ALA A 78 2.25 -1.66 -14.63
CA ALA A 78 0.97 -1.00 -14.35
C ALA A 78 0.58 0.05 -15.41
N ILE A 79 1.51 0.41 -16.29
CA ILE A 79 1.36 1.49 -17.27
C ILE A 79 1.34 0.92 -18.70
N LEU A 80 2.15 -0.10 -18.95
CA LEU A 80 2.27 -0.80 -20.24
C LEU A 80 1.91 -2.29 -20.04
N PRO A 81 0.71 -2.72 -20.50
CA PRO A 81 0.22 -4.08 -20.28
C PRO A 81 1.16 -5.18 -20.79
N GLU A 82 1.94 -4.92 -21.84
CA GLU A 82 2.93 -5.88 -22.35
C GLU A 82 4.04 -6.23 -21.33
N TYR A 83 4.16 -5.47 -20.25
CA TYR A 83 5.09 -5.70 -19.15
C TYR A 83 4.39 -6.04 -17.83
N GLU A 84 3.10 -6.35 -17.81
CA GLU A 84 2.33 -6.63 -16.58
C GLU A 84 2.97 -7.72 -15.70
N ASN A 85 3.58 -8.73 -16.33
CA ASN A 85 4.23 -9.87 -15.67
C ASN A 85 5.76 -9.68 -15.53
N LYS A 86 6.29 -8.48 -15.78
CA LYS A 86 7.72 -8.17 -15.73
C LYS A 86 8.01 -7.07 -14.71
N GLU A 87 8.42 -7.49 -13.51
CA GLU A 87 8.78 -6.59 -12.42
C GLU A 87 10.22 -6.07 -12.54
N TYR A 88 11.16 -6.91 -13.01
CA TYR A 88 12.60 -6.58 -13.06
C TYR A 88 13.24 -6.72 -14.44
N TRP A 89 14.31 -5.97 -14.65
CA TRP A 89 15.18 -5.99 -15.82
C TRP A 89 16.59 -6.37 -15.42
N ARG A 90 17.01 -7.55 -15.86
CA ARG A 90 18.35 -8.11 -15.65
C ARG A 90 19.42 -7.35 -16.46
N ALA A 91 20.57 -7.09 -15.85
CA ALA A 91 21.74 -6.49 -16.48
C ALA A 91 23.06 -6.91 -15.81
N GLU A 92 23.67 -8.00 -16.28
CA GLU A 92 24.86 -8.63 -15.67
C GLU A 92 26.16 -7.91 -16.03
N THR A 93 26.16 -7.20 -17.15
CA THR A 93 27.31 -6.45 -17.65
C THR A 93 27.11 -4.94 -17.56
N ASP A 94 28.22 -4.19 -17.57
CA ASP A 94 28.18 -2.73 -17.60
C ASP A 94 27.42 -2.19 -18.83
N ALA A 95 27.48 -2.90 -19.97
CA ALA A 95 26.76 -2.54 -21.19
C ALA A 95 25.25 -2.75 -21.03
N GLU A 96 24.83 -3.94 -20.56
CA GLU A 96 23.42 -4.23 -20.30
C GLU A 96 22.84 -3.27 -19.25
N PHE A 97 23.63 -2.88 -18.25
CA PHE A 97 23.18 -1.91 -17.25
C PHE A 97 22.89 -0.55 -17.89
N ILE A 98 23.75 -0.09 -18.80
CA ILE A 98 23.52 1.14 -19.54
C ILE A 98 22.24 1.01 -20.39
N ASP A 99 22.06 -0.11 -21.09
CA ASP A 99 20.88 -0.37 -21.92
C ASP A 99 19.58 -0.33 -21.09
N VAL A 100 19.57 -0.93 -19.90
CA VAL A 100 18.42 -0.88 -18.98
C VAL A 100 18.16 0.55 -18.50
N MET A 101 19.20 1.32 -18.17
CA MET A 101 19.04 2.72 -17.76
C MET A 101 18.54 3.61 -18.92
N GLU A 102 18.99 3.36 -20.15
CA GLU A 102 18.52 4.07 -21.35
C GLU A 102 17.06 3.71 -21.69
N PHE A 103 16.68 2.45 -21.50
CA PHE A 103 15.29 2.02 -21.58
C PHE A 103 14.42 2.74 -20.54
N PHE A 104 14.82 2.77 -19.27
CA PHE A 104 14.11 3.50 -18.21
C PHE A 104 14.04 5.00 -18.50
N ALA A 105 15.12 5.63 -18.96
CA ALA A 105 15.12 7.03 -19.38
C ALA A 105 14.09 7.31 -20.50
N THR A 106 14.03 6.42 -21.50
CA THR A 106 13.08 6.52 -22.61
C THR A 106 11.64 6.36 -22.12
N PHE A 107 11.41 5.38 -21.24
CA PHE A 107 10.11 5.16 -20.61
C PHE A 107 9.63 6.40 -19.83
N ILE A 108 10.49 6.98 -19.00
CA ILE A 108 10.19 8.19 -18.22
C ILE A 108 9.75 9.33 -19.16
N ARG A 109 10.49 9.56 -20.26
CA ARG A 109 10.16 10.63 -21.21
C ARG A 109 8.81 10.41 -21.89
N LYS A 110 8.49 9.16 -22.24
CA LYS A 110 7.31 8.83 -23.05
C LYS A 110 6.04 8.67 -22.22
N HIS A 111 6.17 8.20 -20.97
CA HIS A 111 5.04 7.80 -20.14
C HIS A 111 5.15 8.33 -18.70
N GLY A 112 6.36 8.35 -18.13
CA GLY A 112 6.55 8.68 -16.72
C GLY A 112 6.20 10.11 -16.34
N PHE A 113 6.47 11.09 -17.20
CA PHE A 113 6.14 12.49 -16.88
C PHE A 113 4.64 12.76 -16.86
N ASP A 114 3.88 12.28 -17.84
CA ASP A 114 2.43 12.45 -17.85
C ASP A 114 1.78 11.73 -16.66
N LEU A 115 2.29 10.54 -16.32
CA LEU A 115 1.90 9.82 -15.10
C LEU A 115 2.17 10.64 -13.84
N LEU A 116 3.36 11.24 -13.72
CA LEU A 116 3.71 12.07 -12.56
C LEU A 116 2.80 13.31 -12.47
N GLU A 117 2.40 13.93 -13.58
CA GLU A 117 1.44 15.04 -13.53
C GLU A 117 0.04 14.56 -13.08
N ASP A 118 -0.43 13.40 -13.55
CA ASP A 118 -1.69 12.77 -13.09
C ASP A 118 -1.65 12.46 -11.58
N MET A 119 -0.50 11.99 -11.09
CA MET A 119 -0.24 11.69 -9.68
C MET A 119 -0.07 12.95 -8.79
N LEU A 120 -0.29 14.17 -9.30
CA LEU A 120 -0.36 15.37 -8.45
C LEU A 120 -1.71 15.50 -7.73
N THR A 121 -2.74 14.84 -8.25
CA THR A 121 -4.09 14.89 -7.66
C THR A 121 -4.33 13.70 -6.77
N GLU A 122 -5.02 13.92 -5.65
CA GLU A 122 -5.48 12.82 -4.81
C GLU A 122 -6.54 12.01 -5.57
N LYS A 123 -6.42 10.68 -5.51
CA LYS A 123 -7.42 9.76 -6.03
C LYS A 123 -8.25 9.22 -4.87
N PRO A 124 -9.57 9.05 -5.05
CA PRO A 124 -10.39 8.41 -4.04
C PRO A 124 -9.89 6.99 -3.77
N ASP A 125 -9.92 6.57 -2.50
CA ASP A 125 -9.71 5.17 -2.17
C ASP A 125 -10.81 4.35 -2.87
N SER A 126 -10.41 3.28 -3.58
CA SER A 126 -11.32 2.52 -4.44
C SER A 126 -12.48 1.88 -3.66
N PHE A 127 -12.26 1.59 -2.38
CA PHE A 127 -13.31 1.14 -1.48
C PHE A 127 -13.77 2.26 -0.54
N GLU A 128 -12.83 2.92 0.13
CA GLU A 128 -13.13 3.86 1.22
C GLU A 128 -13.52 5.27 0.73
N THR A 129 -14.59 5.35 -0.06
CA THR A 129 -15.11 6.62 -0.61
C THR A 129 -15.64 7.55 0.48
N PRO A 130 -15.78 8.87 0.22
CA PRO A 130 -16.35 9.81 1.17
C PRO A 130 -17.72 9.37 1.74
N GLU A 131 -18.58 8.79 0.90
CA GLU A 131 -19.89 8.29 1.29
C GLU A 131 -19.77 7.09 2.25
N ARG A 132 -18.89 6.13 1.96
CA ARG A 132 -18.67 4.97 2.84
C ARG A 132 -18.03 5.37 4.16
N LYS A 133 -17.14 6.35 4.16
CA LYS A 133 -16.56 6.91 5.40
C LYS A 133 -17.61 7.58 6.27
N GLN A 134 -18.49 8.36 5.65
CA GLN A 134 -19.60 8.99 6.37
C GLN A 134 -20.56 7.94 6.93
N TYR A 135 -20.94 6.94 6.12
CA TYR A 135 -21.77 5.82 6.58
C TYR A 135 -21.11 5.07 7.74
N PHE A 136 -19.83 4.72 7.62
CA PHE A 136 -19.08 4.05 8.68
C PHE A 136 -19.03 4.90 9.95
N LYS A 137 -18.81 6.22 9.85
CA LYS A 137 -18.83 7.15 10.99
C LYS A 137 -20.17 7.15 11.72
N GLU A 138 -21.27 7.15 10.98
CA GLU A 138 -22.64 7.20 11.52
C GLU A 138 -23.07 5.84 12.11
N HIS A 139 -22.68 4.74 11.48
CA HIS A 139 -23.22 3.40 11.78
C HIS A 139 -22.21 2.42 12.39
N ARG A 140 -20.96 2.82 12.69
CA ARG A 140 -19.90 1.93 13.20
C ARG A 140 -20.38 1.00 14.32
N LYS A 141 -21.00 1.55 15.35
CA LYS A 141 -21.43 0.77 16.53
C LYS A 141 -22.54 -0.21 16.19
N GLU A 142 -23.44 0.17 15.28
CA GLU A 142 -24.53 -0.69 14.80
C GLU A 142 -23.99 -1.84 13.96
N LEU A 143 -23.03 -1.55 13.09
CA LEU A 143 -22.29 -2.55 12.31
C LEU A 143 -21.56 -3.53 13.23
N ALA A 144 -20.79 -3.04 14.21
CA ALA A 144 -20.10 -3.90 15.16
C ALA A 144 -21.08 -4.82 15.90
N ALA A 145 -22.18 -4.28 16.43
CA ALA A 145 -23.19 -5.07 17.15
C ALA A 145 -23.88 -6.10 16.24
N LYS A 146 -24.26 -5.72 15.01
CA LYS A 146 -24.88 -6.63 14.03
C LYS A 146 -23.97 -7.82 13.73
N TYR A 147 -22.71 -7.55 13.40
CA TYR A 147 -21.77 -8.59 12.98
C TYR A 147 -21.25 -9.42 14.16
N ASP A 148 -21.08 -8.82 15.34
CA ASP A 148 -20.74 -9.57 16.54
C ASP A 148 -21.88 -10.50 16.99
N ALA A 149 -23.14 -10.11 16.78
CA ALA A 149 -24.28 -11.01 17.02
C ALA A 149 -24.32 -12.23 16.09
N ILE A 150 -23.67 -12.15 14.92
CA ILE A 150 -23.59 -13.25 13.94
C ILE A 150 -22.37 -14.14 14.22
N TYR A 151 -21.20 -13.52 14.43
CA TYR A 151 -19.92 -14.22 14.45
C TYR A 151 -19.32 -14.40 15.86
N HIS A 152 -19.86 -13.72 16.88
CA HIS A 152 -19.45 -13.85 18.29
C HIS A 152 -17.94 -13.69 18.48
N ILE A 153 -17.41 -12.55 18.02
CA ILE A 153 -15.98 -12.24 18.03
C ILE A 153 -15.62 -11.52 19.34
N ILE A 154 -16.32 -10.44 19.67
CA ILE A 154 -16.00 -9.59 20.81
C ILE A 154 -16.23 -10.35 22.11
N GLY A 155 -15.21 -10.37 22.97
CA GLY A 155 -15.25 -11.03 24.28
C GLY A 155 -15.13 -12.55 24.22
N ASN A 156 -14.95 -13.15 23.04
CA ASN A 156 -14.74 -14.59 22.88
C ASN A 156 -13.24 -14.91 22.75
N GLY A 157 -12.61 -15.24 23.88
CA GLY A 157 -11.17 -15.52 23.95
C GLY A 157 -10.29 -14.29 24.08
N THR A 158 -8.99 -14.47 23.91
CA THR A 158 -7.97 -13.42 23.98
C THR A 158 -8.07 -12.46 22.79
N PRO A 159 -7.60 -11.21 22.90
CA PRO A 159 -7.53 -10.27 21.76
C PRO A 159 -6.91 -10.86 20.49
N LEU A 160 -5.88 -11.70 20.63
CA LEU A 160 -5.22 -12.34 19.49
C LEU A 160 -6.10 -13.42 18.85
N GLU A 161 -6.86 -14.17 19.64
CA GLU A 161 -7.83 -15.14 19.10
C GLU A 161 -8.98 -14.42 18.40
N GLN A 162 -9.46 -13.30 18.95
CA GLN A 162 -10.48 -12.48 18.32
C GLN A 162 -10.01 -11.90 16.97
N LEU A 163 -8.75 -11.44 16.87
CA LEU A 163 -8.19 -10.97 15.61
C LEU A 163 -8.11 -12.10 14.56
N ASN A 164 -7.66 -13.30 14.96
CA ASN A 164 -7.68 -14.45 14.05
C ASN A 164 -9.12 -14.79 13.63
N HIS A 165 -10.09 -14.67 14.54
CA HIS A 165 -11.49 -14.96 14.21
C HIS A 165 -12.03 -14.00 13.12
N ILE A 166 -11.58 -12.74 13.08
CA ILE A 166 -11.90 -11.86 11.93
C ILE A 166 -11.33 -12.45 10.63
N ASP A 167 -10.07 -12.89 10.63
CA ASP A 167 -9.45 -13.54 9.46
C ASP A 167 -10.21 -14.80 9.03
N ASP A 168 -10.68 -15.61 9.99
CA ASP A 168 -11.50 -16.80 9.75
C ASP A 168 -12.80 -16.45 9.01
N VAL A 169 -13.54 -15.45 9.51
CA VAL A 169 -14.79 -14.99 8.91
C VAL A 169 -14.57 -14.47 7.49
N LEU A 170 -13.52 -13.66 7.27
CA LEU A 170 -13.18 -13.14 5.95
C LEU A 170 -12.84 -14.25 4.97
N TYR A 171 -12.06 -15.26 5.41
CA TYR A 171 -11.69 -16.40 4.58
C TYR A 171 -12.89 -17.30 4.23
N GLU A 172 -13.78 -17.55 5.18
CA GLU A 172 -15.01 -18.31 4.93
C GLU A 172 -15.95 -17.60 3.95
N ASN A 173 -15.93 -16.27 3.93
CA ASN A 173 -16.71 -15.42 3.04
C ASN A 173 -15.91 -14.90 1.83
N ARG A 174 -14.77 -15.53 1.50
CA ARG A 174 -13.88 -15.05 0.41
C ARG A 174 -14.45 -15.31 -0.98
N ILE A 175 -15.33 -16.29 -1.15
CA ILE A 175 -15.90 -16.59 -2.48
C ILE A 175 -17.04 -15.60 -2.72
N ALA A 176 -16.87 -14.75 -3.72
CA ALA A 176 -17.87 -13.78 -4.17
C ALA A 176 -17.95 -13.78 -5.69
N GLU A 177 -19.16 -13.80 -6.23
CA GLU A 177 -19.42 -13.60 -7.65
C GLU A 177 -19.41 -12.09 -7.96
N GLU A 178 -19.08 -11.72 -9.19
CA GLU A 178 -19.11 -10.32 -9.65
C GLU A 178 -20.54 -9.84 -9.97
N THR A 179 -21.52 -10.21 -9.13
CA THR A 179 -22.88 -9.69 -9.22
C THR A 179 -23.05 -8.47 -8.30
N PRO A 180 -23.87 -7.48 -8.66
CA PRO A 180 -24.08 -6.29 -7.83
C PRO A 180 -24.51 -6.61 -6.40
N GLU A 181 -25.38 -7.60 -6.21
CA GLU A 181 -25.88 -8.02 -4.91
C GLU A 181 -24.79 -8.62 -4.03
N GLU A 182 -23.93 -9.46 -4.62
CA GLU A 182 -22.86 -10.13 -3.90
C GLU A 182 -21.71 -9.17 -3.56
N ILE A 183 -21.41 -8.23 -4.47
CA ILE A 183 -20.49 -7.11 -4.21
C ILE A 183 -20.99 -6.30 -3.00
N GLU A 184 -22.27 -5.95 -2.96
CA GLU A 184 -22.81 -5.16 -1.85
C GLU A 184 -22.80 -5.95 -0.52
N ARG A 185 -23.12 -7.25 -0.55
CA ARG A 185 -23.01 -8.13 0.62
C ARG A 185 -21.59 -8.15 1.18
N ILE A 186 -20.59 -8.26 0.31
CA ILE A 186 -19.18 -8.28 0.69
C ILE A 186 -18.71 -6.92 1.20
N ASN A 187 -19.12 -5.82 0.56
CA ASN A 187 -18.84 -4.47 1.03
C ASN A 187 -19.38 -4.25 2.45
N GLU A 188 -20.62 -4.69 2.72
CA GLU A 188 -21.21 -4.58 4.05
C GLU A 188 -20.46 -5.45 5.08
N LEU A 189 -20.06 -6.67 4.69
CA LEU A 189 -19.23 -7.54 5.53
C LEU A 189 -17.89 -6.87 5.89
N TRP A 190 -17.22 -6.24 4.94
CA TRP A 190 -15.95 -5.55 5.20
C TRP A 190 -16.14 -4.41 6.21
N LEU A 191 -17.19 -3.61 6.06
CA LEU A 191 -17.51 -2.56 7.04
C LEU A 191 -17.86 -3.16 8.41
N GLY A 192 -18.58 -4.29 8.46
CA GLY A 192 -18.88 -5.02 9.68
C GLY A 192 -17.64 -5.50 10.43
N MET A 193 -16.75 -6.20 9.74
CA MET A 193 -15.49 -6.69 10.32
C MET A 193 -14.56 -5.54 10.72
N ALA A 194 -14.50 -4.46 9.94
CA ALA A 194 -13.73 -3.27 10.29
C ALA A 194 -14.29 -2.59 11.54
N ALA A 195 -15.61 -2.56 11.71
CA ALA A 195 -16.25 -2.01 12.90
C ALA A 195 -15.92 -2.84 14.16
N ILE A 196 -15.96 -4.17 14.07
CA ILE A 196 -15.53 -5.07 15.14
C ILE A 196 -14.07 -4.81 15.53
N LEU A 197 -13.18 -4.73 14.54
CA LEU A 197 -11.76 -4.42 14.77
C LEU A 197 -11.57 -3.09 15.51
N VAL A 198 -12.35 -2.06 15.16
CA VAL A 198 -12.31 -0.79 15.88
C VAL A 198 -12.74 -0.94 17.33
N GLU A 199 -13.88 -1.57 17.62
CA GLU A 199 -14.35 -1.72 19.00
C GLU A 199 -13.35 -2.53 19.83
N MET A 200 -12.80 -3.62 19.27
CA MET A 200 -11.74 -4.38 19.92
C MET A 200 -10.55 -3.48 20.29
N VAL A 201 -10.00 -2.75 19.31
CA VAL A 201 -8.81 -1.91 19.56
C VAL A 201 -9.10 -0.82 20.60
N LEU A 202 -10.27 -0.18 20.56
CA LEU A 202 -10.66 0.84 21.53
C LEU A 202 -10.79 0.26 22.95
N ASP A 203 -11.40 -0.93 23.08
CA ASP A 203 -11.55 -1.61 24.37
C ASP A 203 -10.20 -2.02 24.98
N PHE A 204 -9.22 -2.43 24.15
CA PHE A 204 -7.90 -2.83 24.63
C PHE A 204 -6.95 -1.65 24.90
N GLN A 205 -7.00 -0.59 24.08
CA GLN A 205 -6.02 0.50 24.14
C GLN A 205 -6.45 1.72 24.95
N GLY A 206 -7.74 1.92 25.25
CA GLY A 206 -8.28 2.93 26.19
C GLY A 206 -8.03 4.42 25.88
N ASP A 207 -6.92 4.74 25.21
CA ASP A 207 -6.41 6.06 24.83
C ASP A 207 -6.37 6.26 23.31
N ALA A 208 -6.99 5.34 22.57
CA ALA A 208 -7.16 5.41 21.13
C ALA A 208 -8.38 6.26 20.75
N LYS A 209 -8.30 6.98 19.63
CA LYS A 209 -9.42 7.73 19.04
C LYS A 209 -9.57 7.36 17.56
N VAL A 210 -10.79 7.39 17.06
CA VAL A 210 -11.03 7.21 15.62
C VAL A 210 -11.03 8.56 14.92
N ALA A 211 -10.16 8.71 13.94
CA ALA A 211 -10.09 9.84 13.03
C ALA A 211 -10.83 9.48 11.73
N TYR A 212 -11.83 10.29 11.39
CA TYR A 212 -12.64 10.10 10.18
C TYR A 212 -12.26 11.09 9.07
N ASP A 213 -11.72 12.25 9.44
CA ASP A 213 -11.42 13.37 8.54
C ASP A 213 -10.01 13.29 7.92
N THR A 214 -9.34 12.15 8.08
CA THR A 214 -8.08 11.75 7.44
C THR A 214 -8.35 11.18 6.04
N TYR A 215 -7.36 10.63 5.34
CA TYR A 215 -7.62 10.02 4.02
C TYR A 215 -8.38 8.71 4.16
N ARG A 216 -7.91 7.85 5.07
CA ARG A 216 -8.62 6.65 5.53
C ARG A 216 -9.13 6.86 6.93
N VAL A 217 -10.13 6.10 7.35
CA VAL A 217 -10.50 5.98 8.75
C VAL A 217 -9.32 5.37 9.47
N GLU A 218 -8.85 6.08 10.49
CA GLU A 218 -7.66 5.72 11.24
C GLU A 218 -8.00 5.62 12.74
N ILE A 219 -7.41 4.65 13.42
CA ILE A 219 -7.37 4.60 14.88
C ILE A 219 -6.02 5.16 15.28
N GLN A 220 -6.05 6.34 15.90
CA GLN A 220 -4.87 7.08 16.34
C GLN A 220 -4.63 6.85 17.83
N PHE A 221 -3.38 6.59 18.19
CA PHE A 221 -2.95 6.34 19.57
C PHE A 221 -2.20 7.56 20.10
N LYS A 222 -2.37 7.91 21.37
CA LYS A 222 -1.67 9.06 21.97
C LYS A 222 -0.15 8.89 22.06
N THR A 223 0.32 7.66 22.20
CA THR A 223 1.71 7.31 22.54
C THR A 223 2.47 6.62 21.41
N SER A 224 1.81 6.37 20.27
CA SER A 224 2.39 5.69 19.11
C SER A 224 2.22 6.56 17.86
N GLU A 225 3.26 6.64 17.04
CA GLU A 225 3.21 7.23 15.71
C GLU A 225 2.59 6.29 14.67
N SER A 226 2.36 5.02 15.03
CA SER A 226 1.68 4.05 14.18
C SER A 226 0.17 4.11 14.39
N ASP A 227 -0.58 4.30 13.30
CA ASP A 227 -2.04 4.25 13.27
C ASP A 227 -2.54 2.92 12.68
N ILE A 228 -3.77 2.52 13.05
CA ILE A 228 -4.47 1.39 12.40
C ILE A 228 -5.50 1.92 11.42
N MET A 229 -5.52 1.39 10.20
CA MET A 229 -6.56 1.69 9.20
C MET A 229 -7.51 0.48 9.07
N PRO A 230 -8.55 0.38 9.92
CA PRO A 230 -9.35 -0.85 10.07
C PRO A 230 -10.03 -1.30 8.78
N ILE A 231 -10.62 -0.35 8.03
CA ILE A 231 -11.27 -0.66 6.75
C ILE A 231 -10.24 -1.19 5.76
N PHE A 232 -9.12 -0.48 5.58
CA PHE A 232 -8.05 -0.92 4.69
C PHE A 232 -7.53 -2.32 5.04
N ILE A 233 -7.24 -2.59 6.32
CA ILE A 233 -6.71 -3.89 6.76
C ILE A 233 -7.69 -5.02 6.41
N VAL A 234 -8.98 -4.85 6.67
CA VAL A 234 -10.01 -5.85 6.36
C VAL A 234 -10.16 -6.09 4.86
N VAL A 235 -10.19 -5.01 4.07
CA VAL A 235 -10.30 -5.09 2.60
C VAL A 235 -9.08 -5.79 2.01
N GLN A 236 -7.86 -5.48 2.48
CA GLN A 236 -6.64 -6.15 2.03
C GLN A 236 -6.66 -7.63 2.41
N ALA A 237 -7.01 -7.96 3.65
CA ALA A 237 -7.11 -9.35 4.11
C ALA A 237 -8.07 -10.16 3.24
N TRP A 238 -9.28 -9.64 2.98
CA TRP A 238 -10.22 -10.32 2.11
C TRP A 238 -9.69 -10.44 0.68
N GLY A 239 -9.06 -9.39 0.14
CA GLY A 239 -8.45 -9.41 -1.19
C GLY A 239 -7.41 -10.52 -1.34
N ASP A 240 -6.51 -10.66 -0.37
CA ASP A 240 -5.52 -11.74 -0.34
C ASP A 240 -6.18 -13.12 -0.30
N TYR A 241 -7.26 -13.27 0.49
CA TYR A 241 -8.00 -14.52 0.58
C TYR A 241 -8.77 -14.84 -0.72
N HIS A 242 -9.39 -13.85 -1.33
CA HIS A 242 -10.20 -14.04 -2.53
C HIS A 242 -9.34 -14.30 -3.77
N PHE A 243 -8.33 -13.47 -4.01
CA PHE A 243 -7.52 -13.54 -5.23
C PHE A 243 -6.37 -14.55 -5.15
N ASN A 244 -5.72 -14.67 -3.98
CA ASN A 244 -4.53 -15.50 -3.83
C ASN A 244 -4.81 -16.82 -3.09
N ASN A 245 -5.99 -16.96 -2.46
CA ASN A 245 -6.34 -18.07 -1.57
C ASN A 245 -5.24 -18.34 -0.52
N ASP A 246 -4.60 -17.27 -0.04
CA ASP A 246 -3.47 -17.32 0.88
C ASP A 246 -3.87 -16.84 2.28
N ARG A 247 -3.89 -17.76 3.24
CA ARG A 247 -4.17 -17.50 4.66
C ARG A 247 -2.94 -17.67 5.56
N THR A 248 -1.74 -17.77 4.99
CA THR A 248 -0.54 -18.09 5.76
C THR A 248 -0.15 -17.01 6.78
N GLN A 249 -0.50 -15.74 6.52
CA GLN A 249 -0.14 -14.63 7.40
C GLN A 249 -1.22 -14.22 8.39
N ASN A 250 -2.49 -14.59 8.18
CA ASN A 250 -3.66 -14.02 8.88
C ASN A 250 -3.55 -12.49 8.95
N VAL A 251 -3.88 -11.82 7.84
CA VAL A 251 -3.51 -10.42 7.58
C VAL A 251 -4.03 -9.47 8.67
N VAL A 252 -5.29 -9.62 9.11
CA VAL A 252 -5.84 -8.77 10.18
C VAL A 252 -5.05 -8.96 11.47
N TRP A 253 -4.80 -10.22 11.85
CA TRP A 253 -3.97 -10.56 13.00
C TRP A 253 -2.55 -9.98 12.87
N ALA A 254 -1.87 -10.19 11.75
CA ALA A 254 -0.49 -9.76 11.55
C ALA A 254 -0.34 -8.23 11.66
N MET A 255 -1.28 -7.48 11.09
CA MET A 255 -1.25 -6.02 11.04
C MET A 255 -1.74 -5.35 12.33
N ALA A 256 -2.63 -5.99 13.11
CA ALA A 256 -3.21 -5.38 14.31
C ALA A 256 -2.69 -5.95 15.65
N ARG A 257 -2.02 -7.11 15.66
CA ARG A 257 -1.59 -7.80 16.91
C ARG A 257 -0.76 -6.95 17.86
N SER A 258 0.17 -6.14 17.35
CA SER A 258 1.04 -5.29 18.19
C SER A 258 0.22 -4.31 19.02
N THR A 259 -0.89 -3.86 18.45
CA THR A 259 -1.75 -2.83 19.01
C THR A 259 -2.75 -3.41 20.01
N VAL A 260 -3.03 -4.70 20.00
CA VAL A 260 -3.91 -5.36 20.99
C VAL A 260 -3.15 -6.20 22.02
N THR A 261 -1.82 -6.22 21.97
CA THR A 261 -0.97 -6.99 22.90
C THR A 261 -0.14 -6.13 23.84
N TYR A 262 0.27 -4.93 23.41
CA TYR A 262 1.05 -4.01 24.23
C TYR A 262 0.16 -2.87 24.69
N LYS A 263 -0.18 -2.82 25.98
CA LYS A 263 -0.52 -1.53 26.61
C LYS A 263 0.76 -0.70 26.58
N LEU A 264 0.81 0.32 25.72
CA LEU A 264 1.89 1.30 25.73
C LEU A 264 1.85 2.12 27.01
#